data_AF-A0A822G233-F1
#
_entry.id   AF-A0A822G233-F1
#
_cell.length_a   1.000
_cell.length_b   1.000
_cell.length_c   1.000
_cell.angle_alpha   90.00
_cell.angle_beta   90.00
_cell.angle_gamma   90.00
#
_symmetry.space_group_name_H-M   'P 1'
#
loop_
_entity.id
_entity.type
_entity.pdbx_description
1 polymer ?
#
loop_
_entity_poly.entity_id
_entity_poly.type
_entity_poly.pdbx_seq_one_letter_code
_entity_poly.pdbx_strand_id
1 'polypeptide(L)'
;IDSQWFLNKVVIRSEDQPYQPVAFICDMTIYYVKINTGDVLQAETHADVHLQIFGEKTQTDYIQLNTINYSINTFQRGSIDMFTIQYHDLGKVYYLFS
;
A
#
# COMPACT_ATOMS: atom_id res chain seq x y z
N ILE A 1 44.79 -6.96 -13.23
CA ILE A 1 44.00 -7.06 -11.99
C ILE A 1 43.14 -5.82 -11.98
N ASP A 2 41.89 -6.00 -12.40
CA ASP A 2 40.97 -4.91 -12.71
C ASP A 2 40.65 -4.08 -11.48
N SER A 3 40.67 -2.76 -11.68
CA SER A 3 40.25 -1.76 -10.71
C SER A 3 38.75 -1.94 -10.44
N GLN A 4 38.42 -2.67 -9.38
CA GLN A 4 37.07 -2.71 -8.85
C GLN A 4 36.74 -1.34 -8.25
N TRP A 5 35.61 -0.77 -8.65
CA TRP A 5 35.10 0.46 -8.09
C TRP A 5 34.50 0.20 -6.70
N PHE A 6 34.77 1.08 -5.74
CA PHE A 6 34.21 1.05 -4.40
C PHE A 6 33.73 2.43 -3.97
N LEU A 7 32.51 2.49 -3.44
CA LEU A 7 31.91 3.69 -2.88
C LEU A 7 31.81 3.56 -1.36
N ASN A 8 32.47 4.48 -0.65
CA ASN A 8 32.50 4.45 0.81
C ASN A 8 31.23 5.00 1.46
N LYS A 9 30.59 6.04 0.89
CA LYS A 9 29.42 6.69 1.49
C LYS A 9 28.60 7.48 0.47
N VAL A 10 27.28 7.26 0.47
CA VAL A 10 26.30 8.13 -0.21
C VAL A 10 25.65 9.02 0.85
N VAL A 11 25.59 10.33 0.60
CA VAL A 11 24.88 11.30 1.44
C VAL A 11 23.93 12.08 0.56
N ILE A 12 22.63 11.96 0.83
CA ILE A 12 21.58 12.73 0.14
C ILE A 12 21.31 14.00 0.96
N ARG A 13 21.31 15.16 0.29
CA ARG A 13 21.10 16.49 0.87
C ARG A 13 20.13 17.28 0.01
N SER A 14 19.35 18.17 0.62
CA SER A 14 18.55 19.16 -0.12
C SER A 14 19.45 20.31 -0.60
N GLU A 15 19.18 20.86 -1.79
CA GLU A 15 19.95 21.98 -2.39
C GLU A 15 19.95 23.22 -1.48
N ASP A 16 18.83 23.49 -0.82
CA ASP A 16 18.68 24.66 0.05
C ASP A 16 19.37 24.49 1.42
N GLN A 17 19.73 23.26 1.80
CA GLN A 17 20.30 22.92 3.11
C GLN A 17 21.38 21.82 3.01
N PRO A 18 22.52 22.08 2.35
CA PRO A 18 23.53 21.06 2.04
C PRO A 18 24.29 20.54 3.27
N TYR A 19 24.19 21.21 4.42
CA TYR A 19 24.90 20.83 5.65
C TYR A 19 23.99 20.20 6.70
N GLN A 20 22.67 20.18 6.50
CA GLN A 20 21.73 19.56 7.42
C GLN A 20 21.39 18.14 6.98
N PRO A 21 21.26 17.17 7.92
CA PRO A 21 20.64 15.89 7.62
C PRO A 21 19.21 16.14 7.14
N VAL A 22 18.86 15.62 5.96
CA VAL A 22 17.46 15.59 5.51
C VAL A 22 16.76 14.51 6.33
N ALA A 23 15.91 14.93 7.27
CA ALA A 23 15.00 13.99 7.93
C ALA A 23 13.92 13.60 6.92
N PHE A 24 13.94 12.36 6.45
CA PHE A 24 12.81 11.78 5.74
C PHE A 24 11.78 11.34 6.77
N ILE A 25 10.88 12.26 7.13
CA ILE A 25 9.74 11.92 7.97
C ILE A 25 8.81 11.05 7.12
N CYS A 26 8.72 9.78 7.48
CA CYS A 26 7.84 8.82 6.85
C CYS A 26 6.49 8.85 7.58
N ASP A 27 5.51 9.57 7.03
CA ASP A 27 4.16 9.73 7.58
C ASP A 27 3.24 8.54 7.22
N MET A 28 3.75 7.33 7.43
CA MET A 28 3.03 6.11 7.09
C MET A 28 1.96 5.82 8.14
N THR A 29 0.75 5.55 7.66
CA THR A 29 -0.42 5.12 8.42
C THR A 29 -0.79 3.69 8.02
N ILE A 30 -1.26 2.91 8.99
CA ILE A 30 -1.75 1.54 8.77
C ILE A 30 -3.28 1.58 8.64
N TYR A 31 -3.78 1.05 7.52
CA TYR A 31 -5.20 0.91 7.23
C TYR A 31 -5.58 -0.57 7.31
N TYR A 32 -6.55 -0.87 8.19
CA TYR A 32 -7.16 -2.18 8.28
C TYR A 32 -8.39 -2.23 7.40
N VAL A 33 -8.30 -2.94 6.28
CA VAL A 33 -9.40 -3.09 5.32
C VAL A 33 -10.07 -4.44 5.57
N LYS A 34 -11.39 -4.40 5.78
CA LYS A 34 -12.23 -5.60 5.92
C LYS A 34 -13.16 -5.68 4.72
N ILE A 35 -13.07 -6.75 3.96
CA ILE A 35 -13.92 -7.03 2.80
C ILE A 35 -14.87 -8.16 3.16
N ASN A 36 -16.15 -7.98 2.88
CA ASN A 36 -17.18 -8.99 3.08
C ASN A 36 -17.71 -9.40 1.71
N THR A 37 -17.44 -10.63 1.32
CA THR A 37 -17.96 -11.21 0.08
C THR A 37 -19.37 -11.71 0.35
N GLY A 38 -20.33 -11.25 -0.45
CA GLY A 38 -21.75 -11.57 -0.23
C GLY A 38 -22.02 -13.08 -0.17
N ASP A 39 -22.98 -13.50 0.66
CA ASP A 39 -23.48 -14.88 0.67
C ASP A 39 -24.61 -15.06 -0.36
N VAL A 40 -24.28 -14.82 -1.62
CA VAL A 40 -25.18 -15.05 -2.76
C VAL A 40 -24.46 -15.80 -3.86
N LEU A 41 -25.23 -16.47 -4.73
CA LEU A 41 -24.67 -17.23 -5.85
C LEU A 41 -23.80 -16.32 -6.72
N GLN A 42 -22.60 -16.79 -7.10
CA GLN A 42 -21.62 -16.06 -7.94
C GLN A 42 -21.02 -14.78 -7.32
N ALA A 43 -21.11 -14.59 -6.00
CA ALA A 43 -20.43 -13.48 -5.32
C ALA A 43 -18.90 -13.68 -5.21
N GLU A 44 -18.42 -14.91 -5.35
CA GLU A 44 -17.00 -15.27 -5.23
C GLU A 44 -16.20 -14.94 -6.49
N THR A 45 -14.89 -14.75 -6.34
CA THR A 45 -13.99 -14.51 -7.48
C THR A 45 -12.60 -15.12 -7.27
N HIS A 46 -11.97 -15.49 -8.38
CA HIS A 46 -10.56 -15.91 -8.45
C HIS A 46 -9.72 -14.89 -9.27
N ALA A 47 -10.31 -13.74 -9.62
CA ALA A 47 -9.63 -12.69 -10.35
C ALA A 47 -8.73 -11.84 -9.44
N ASP A 48 -7.90 -11.01 -10.06
CA ASP A 48 -7.12 -9.99 -9.37
C ASP A 48 -8.02 -8.82 -8.93
N VAL A 49 -8.20 -8.68 -7.62
CA VAL A 49 -9.00 -7.63 -7.00
C VAL A 49 -8.09 -6.45 -6.67
N HIS A 50 -8.49 -5.27 -7.12
CA HIS A 50 -7.75 -4.03 -6.90
C HIS A 50 -8.55 -3.10 -5.98
N LEU A 51 -7.84 -2.33 -5.15
CA LEU A 51 -8.43 -1.34 -4.26
C LEU A 51 -7.74 -0.01 -4.46
N GLN A 52 -8.53 1.06 -4.52
CA GLN A 52 -8.04 2.42 -4.39
C GLN A 52 -8.78 3.14 -3.26
N ILE A 53 -8.04 3.73 -2.33
CA ILE A 53 -8.57 4.44 -1.17
C ILE A 53 -8.42 5.95 -1.40
N PHE A 54 -9.52 6.68 -1.31
CA PHE A 54 -9.54 8.14 -1.43
C PHE A 54 -9.72 8.78 -0.06
N GLY A 55 -8.74 9.57 0.36
CA GLY A 55 -8.82 10.40 1.55
C GLY A 55 -8.76 11.89 1.25
N GLU A 56 -8.93 12.67 2.31
CA GLU A 56 -8.84 14.12 2.30
C GLU A 56 -7.51 14.69 1.83
N LYS A 57 -6.41 14.05 2.20
CA LYS A 57 -5.06 14.54 1.89
C LYS A 57 -4.57 14.05 0.55
N THR A 58 -4.86 12.79 0.22
CA THR A 58 -4.39 12.11 -0.99
C THR A 58 -5.19 10.84 -1.25
N GLN A 59 -4.89 10.17 -2.36
CA GLN A 59 -5.39 8.85 -2.73
C GLN A 59 -4.23 7.85 -2.79
N THR A 60 -4.54 6.57 -2.61
CA THR A 60 -3.58 5.51 -2.91
C THR A 60 -3.44 5.30 -4.42
N ASP A 61 -2.38 4.60 -4.83
CA ASP A 61 -2.33 3.93 -6.12
C ASP A 61 -3.32 2.76 -6.18
N TYR A 62 -3.40 2.07 -7.32
CA TYR A 62 -4.14 0.81 -7.43
C TYR A 62 -3.39 -0.30 -6.70
N ILE A 63 -4.00 -0.80 -5.62
CA ILE A 63 -3.43 -1.83 -4.76
C ILE A 63 -4.03 -3.18 -5.15
N GLN A 64 -3.22 -4.09 -5.69
CA GLN A 64 -3.65 -5.47 -5.96
C GLN A 64 -3.70 -6.27 -4.65
N LEU A 65 -4.90 -6.53 -4.15
CA LEU A 65 -5.13 -7.15 -2.84
C LEU A 65 -4.60 -8.59 -2.76
N ASN A 66 -4.63 -9.33 -3.87
CA ASN A 66 -4.10 -10.69 -3.97
C ASN A 66 -2.60 -10.77 -3.64
N THR A 67 -1.85 -9.67 -3.73
CA THR A 67 -0.42 -9.61 -3.42
C THR A 67 -0.10 -9.38 -1.94
N ILE A 68 -1.04 -8.80 -1.19
CA ILE A 68 -0.87 -8.46 0.23
C ILE A 68 -1.14 -9.67 1.11
N ASN A 69 -2.17 -10.43 0.75
CA ASN A 69 -2.55 -11.64 1.45
C ASN A 69 -2.84 -12.73 0.41
N TYR A 70 -1.77 -13.39 -0.04
CA TYR A 70 -1.88 -14.49 -0.99
C TYR A 70 -2.46 -15.71 -0.26
N SER A 71 -3.79 -15.78 -0.21
CA SER A 71 -4.55 -16.95 0.21
C SER A 71 -5.45 -17.35 -0.93
N ILE A 72 -5.47 -18.64 -1.26
CA ILE A 72 -6.33 -19.19 -2.31
C ILE A 72 -7.83 -19.05 -2.00
N ASN A 73 -8.16 -18.71 -0.75
CA ASN A 73 -9.51 -18.64 -0.22
C ASN A 73 -9.95 -17.19 0.07
N THR A 74 -9.27 -16.17 -0.48
CA THR A 74 -9.80 -14.80 -0.44
C THR A 74 -10.94 -14.65 -1.43
N PHE A 75 -11.86 -13.73 -1.12
CA PHE A 75 -13.00 -13.39 -1.97
C PHE A 75 -13.92 -14.58 -2.28
N GLN A 76 -14.06 -15.51 -1.32
CA GLN A 76 -14.96 -16.66 -1.42
C GLN A 76 -16.37 -16.29 -0.94
N ARG A 77 -17.39 -16.97 -1.44
CA ARG A 77 -18.78 -16.66 -1.05
C ARG A 77 -18.95 -16.71 0.48
N GLY A 78 -19.49 -15.63 1.05
CA GLY A 78 -19.68 -15.51 2.50
C GLY A 78 -18.39 -15.30 3.31
N SER A 79 -17.24 -15.09 2.66
CA SER A 79 -15.96 -14.83 3.34
C SER A 79 -15.91 -13.43 3.93
N ILE A 80 -15.11 -13.31 5.00
CA ILE A 80 -14.65 -12.04 5.52
C ILE A 80 -13.13 -12.05 5.43
N ASP A 81 -12.60 -11.20 4.57
CA ASP A 81 -11.17 -11.08 4.30
C ASP A 81 -10.62 -9.79 4.92
N MET A 82 -9.44 -9.88 5.54
CA MET A 82 -8.78 -8.74 6.19
C MET A 82 -7.42 -8.47 5.53
N PHE A 83 -7.17 -7.20 5.23
CA PHE A 83 -5.93 -6.71 4.63
C PHE A 83 -5.36 -5.56 5.47
N THR A 84 -4.04 -5.55 5.60
CA THR A 84 -3.29 -4.48 6.27
C THR A 84 -2.52 -3.73 5.20
N ILE A 85 -2.89 -2.46 4.98
CA ILE A 85 -2.27 -1.60 3.97
C ILE A 85 -1.48 -0.52 4.70
N GLN A 86 -0.21 -0.35 4.33
CA GLN A 86 0.60 0.76 4.82
C GLN A 86 0.75 1.79 3.70
N TYR A 87 0.35 3.03 3.97
CA TYR A 87 0.43 4.14 3.00
C TYR A 87 0.62 5.47 3.71
N HIS A 88 0.92 6.54 2.96
CA HIS A 88 0.90 7.90 3.51
C HIS A 88 -0.44 8.21 4.19
N ASP A 89 -0.41 9.13 5.16
CA ASP A 89 -1.63 9.59 5.82
C ASP A 89 -2.62 10.20 4.80
N LEU A 90 -3.72 9.50 4.57
CA LEU A 90 -4.78 9.86 3.64
C LEU A 90 -5.73 10.89 4.26
N GLY A 91 -5.65 11.15 5.57
CA GLY A 91 -6.64 11.93 6.30
C GLY A 91 -7.98 11.19 6.41
N LYS A 92 -9.09 11.94 6.42
CA LYS A 92 -10.43 11.33 6.47
C LYS A 92 -10.74 10.60 5.16
N VAL A 93 -11.03 9.30 5.24
CA VAL A 93 -11.41 8.46 4.08
C VAL A 93 -12.85 8.74 3.67
N TYR A 94 -13.09 8.94 2.38
CA TYR A 94 -14.42 9.28 1.84
C TYR A 94 -15.07 8.15 1.05
N TYR A 95 -14.32 7.51 0.15
CA TYR A 95 -14.85 6.49 -0.75
C TYR A 95 -13.79 5.42 -1.01
N LEU A 96 -14.26 4.21 -1.34
CA LEU A 96 -13.47 3.08 -1.79
C LEU A 96 -13.96 2.72 -3.19
N PHE A 97 -13.05 2.59 -4.15
CA PHE A 97 -13.34 2.00 -5.45
C PHE A 97 -12.78 0.57 -5.44
N SER A 98 -13.64 -0.41 -5.71
CA SER A 98 -13.35 -1.85 -5.74
C SER A 98 -13.90 -2.47 -7.00
#